data_AF-A0ABD3R6F2-F1
#
_entry.id   AF-A0ABD3R6F2-F1
#
_cell.length_a   1.000
_cell.length_b   1.000
_cell.length_c   1.000
_cell.angle_alpha   90.00
_cell.angle_beta   90.00
_cell.angle_gamma   90.00
#
_symmetry.space_group_name_H-M   'P 1'
#
loop_
_entity.id
_entity.type
_entity.pdbx_description
1 polymer ?
#
loop_
_entity_poly.entity_id
_entity_poly.type
_entity_poly.pdbx_seq_one_letter_code
_entity_poly.pdbx_strand_id
1 'polypeptide(L)'
;MVSTSKPGGIGAIGSAASCLFHPGDKVREKYPKDAKLRCVNVEITGEGLRRIKNEAKMCYLVSIPEVKGECYIAKKCFRVEQGPDTPFESERAPLRRDIPRPCPHGEDRTALVNVVRNVGNGVADEVLELRAQGLEVDDDNEPLDEGAGAPPPLEYNGPHNFTVPTHCPRHECNMIDERGKWVSHCWDEIASMSEFELFRMAFLEDFMKDVIIPRTNDNLGSPLMLGEFYKWLGCNFFMACFQGIPDRKCWWSKEEISPYSGAPFRLNNAMSFTRYLEITAALRFTDVRTPTVERDGYEDRFHEVHKMIDEFNNHCTHSYHPSWLNCLDEWISSWLNKFCPGFMCVPCKPHPFGNEYHSIADGDDVSRLCGA
;
A
#
# COMPACT_ATOMS: atom_id res chain seq x y z
N MET A 1 -15.17 -10.48 21.59
CA MET A 1 -16.40 -10.61 20.77
C MET A 1 -16.56 -9.36 19.93
N VAL A 2 -16.09 -9.39 18.69
CA VAL A 2 -16.29 -8.30 17.74
C VAL A 2 -17.77 -8.35 17.31
N SER A 3 -18.50 -7.26 17.52
CA SER A 3 -19.91 -7.17 17.13
C SER A 3 -19.99 -6.35 15.85
N THR A 4 -20.15 -7.05 14.73
CA THR A 4 -20.53 -6.49 13.43
C THR A 4 -21.93 -5.89 13.53
N SER A 5 -22.12 -4.66 13.02
CA SER A 5 -23.45 -4.06 12.87
C SER A 5 -24.30 -4.88 11.90
N LYS A 6 -25.56 -5.13 12.24
CA LYS A 6 -26.52 -5.81 11.34
C LYS A 6 -26.96 -4.86 10.20
N PRO A 7 -27.55 -5.36 9.10
CA PRO A 7 -28.11 -4.50 8.06
C PRO A 7 -29.30 -3.69 8.56
N GLY A 8 -29.49 -2.47 8.04
CA GLY A 8 -30.63 -1.62 8.38
C GLY A 8 -31.91 -1.95 7.61
N GLY A 9 -33.06 -1.58 8.19
CA GLY A 9 -34.38 -1.70 7.58
C GLY A 9 -35.46 -1.28 8.55
N ILE A 10 -36.70 -1.20 8.08
CA ILE A 10 -37.84 -0.80 8.93
C ILE A 10 -37.98 -1.82 10.07
N GLY A 11 -38.10 -1.31 11.31
CA GLY A 11 -38.20 -2.12 12.53
C GLY A 11 -36.86 -2.55 13.14
N ALA A 12 -35.73 -2.22 12.51
CA ALA A 12 -34.42 -2.50 13.07
C ALA A 12 -34.12 -1.61 14.28
N ILE A 13 -33.47 -2.15 15.30
CA ILE A 13 -33.14 -1.44 16.55
C ILE A 13 -31.64 -1.27 16.67
N GLY A 14 -31.21 -0.08 17.06
CA GLY A 14 -29.80 0.23 17.19
C GLY A 14 -29.49 1.39 18.13
N SER A 15 -28.24 1.83 18.03
CA SER A 15 -27.70 2.85 18.92
C SER A 15 -26.66 3.75 18.24
N ALA A 16 -26.61 5.03 18.65
CA ALA A 16 -25.63 6.01 18.19
C ALA A 16 -25.42 7.13 19.20
N ALA A 17 -24.37 7.94 19.03
CA ALA A 17 -24.15 9.12 19.87
C ALA A 17 -25.26 10.16 19.67
N SER A 18 -25.81 10.70 20.78
CA SER A 18 -26.95 11.64 20.76
C SER A 18 -26.70 12.88 19.89
N CYS A 19 -25.44 13.34 19.81
CA CYS A 19 -25.04 14.50 19.03
C CYS A 19 -25.09 14.31 17.50
N LEU A 20 -25.28 13.07 17.01
CA LEU A 20 -25.29 12.73 15.58
C LEU A 20 -26.71 12.68 14.99
N PHE A 21 -27.75 12.78 15.82
CA PHE A 21 -29.14 12.78 15.36
C PHE A 21 -29.60 14.19 14.97
N HIS A 22 -30.47 14.25 13.97
CA HIS A 22 -31.06 15.47 13.44
C HIS A 22 -32.59 15.39 13.41
N PRO A 23 -33.34 16.49 13.63
CA PRO A 23 -32.87 17.80 14.08
C PRO A 23 -32.33 17.75 15.50
N GLY A 24 -31.10 18.24 15.71
CA GLY A 24 -30.39 18.06 16.98
C GLY A 24 -31.06 18.78 18.16
N ASP A 25 -31.85 19.83 17.92
CA ASP A 25 -32.56 20.56 18.98
C ASP A 25 -33.54 19.67 19.75
N LYS A 26 -34.26 18.79 19.04
CA LYS A 26 -35.23 17.88 19.64
C LYS A 26 -34.58 16.80 20.52
N VAL A 27 -33.40 16.34 20.10
CA VAL A 27 -32.64 15.33 20.84
C VAL A 27 -31.96 15.96 22.06
N ARG A 28 -31.55 17.22 21.95
CA ARG A 28 -30.92 17.99 23.04
C ARG A 28 -31.85 18.34 24.20
N GLU A 29 -33.17 18.40 23.98
CA GLU A 29 -34.14 18.58 25.08
C GLU A 29 -34.07 17.44 26.11
N LYS A 30 -33.70 16.23 25.66
CA LYS A 30 -33.64 15.04 26.52
C LYS A 30 -32.21 14.57 26.82
N TYR A 31 -31.27 14.79 25.90
CA TYR A 31 -29.86 14.38 26.04
C TYR A 31 -28.96 15.63 26.11
N PRO A 32 -28.40 15.98 27.29
CA PRO A 32 -27.55 17.16 27.46
C PRO A 32 -26.35 17.17 26.51
N LYS A 33 -25.76 18.36 26.32
CA LYS A 33 -24.67 18.63 25.36
C LYS A 33 -23.36 17.86 25.56
N ASP A 34 -23.22 17.04 26.60
CA ASP A 34 -22.00 16.27 26.84
C ASP A 34 -21.84 15.12 25.85
N ALA A 35 -20.73 15.17 25.11
CA ALA A 35 -20.53 14.59 23.79
C ALA A 35 -20.38 13.06 23.71
N LYS A 36 -20.87 12.30 24.68
CA LYS A 36 -20.70 10.83 24.70
C LYS A 36 -21.92 10.02 25.13
N LEU A 37 -23.07 10.64 25.42
CA LEU A 37 -24.29 9.88 25.72
C LEU A 37 -24.80 9.17 24.46
N ARG A 38 -24.89 7.85 24.53
CA ARG A 38 -25.35 6.99 23.45
C ARG A 38 -26.87 6.81 23.57
N CYS A 39 -27.62 7.20 22.54
CA CYS A 39 -29.03 6.83 22.43
C CYS A 39 -29.09 5.35 22.05
N VAL A 40 -29.79 4.56 22.86
CA VAL A 40 -30.03 3.12 22.67
C VAL A 40 -31.52 2.88 22.43
N ASN A 41 -31.87 1.70 21.92
CA ASN A 41 -33.25 1.34 21.57
C ASN A 41 -33.89 2.29 20.55
N VAL A 42 -33.09 2.79 19.60
CA VAL A 42 -33.56 3.65 18.52
C VAL A 42 -34.05 2.78 17.38
N GLU A 43 -35.30 2.97 16.96
CA GLU A 43 -35.95 2.18 15.92
C GLU A 43 -35.83 2.87 14.56
N ILE A 44 -35.45 2.13 13.52
CA ILE A 44 -35.44 2.61 12.14
C ILE A 44 -36.85 2.54 11.58
N THR A 45 -37.37 3.68 11.13
CA THR A 45 -38.72 3.82 10.55
C THR A 45 -38.71 3.98 9.02
N GLY A 46 -37.54 4.27 8.43
CA GLY A 46 -37.40 4.46 7.00
C GLY A 46 -35.98 4.83 6.58
N GLU A 47 -35.78 5.10 5.29
CA GLU A 47 -34.54 5.66 4.77
C GLU A 47 -34.82 6.78 3.77
N GLY A 48 -33.87 7.70 3.63
CA GLY A 48 -33.96 8.75 2.62
C GLY A 48 -32.77 9.68 2.60
N LEU A 49 -32.67 10.45 1.51
CA LEU A 49 -31.72 11.55 1.39
C LEU A 49 -32.15 12.68 2.31
N ARG A 50 -31.29 13.02 3.28
CA ARG A 50 -31.46 14.17 4.16
C ARG A 50 -30.23 15.07 4.09
N ARG A 51 -30.45 16.37 4.25
CA ARG A 51 -29.37 17.36 4.27
C ARG A 51 -28.79 17.44 5.68
N ILE A 52 -27.53 17.04 5.84
CA ILE A 52 -26.77 17.21 7.09
C ILE A 52 -25.70 18.27 6.83
N LYS A 53 -25.77 19.39 7.57
CA LYS A 53 -24.99 20.60 7.28
C LYS A 53 -25.26 21.11 5.85
N ASN A 54 -24.34 20.87 4.92
CA ASN A 54 -24.41 21.32 3.52
C ASN A 54 -24.37 20.19 2.50
N GLU A 55 -24.49 18.94 2.94
CA GLU A 55 -24.34 17.76 2.08
C GLU A 55 -25.59 16.88 2.18
N ALA A 56 -26.08 16.38 1.05
CA ALA A 56 -27.15 15.40 1.01
C ALA A 56 -26.57 14.02 1.28
N LYS A 57 -27.03 13.35 2.34
CA LYS A 57 -26.56 12.02 2.74
C LYS A 57 -27.72 11.05 2.84
N MET A 58 -27.47 9.80 2.47
CA MET A 58 -28.38 8.72 2.79
C MET A 58 -28.42 8.51 4.31
N CYS A 59 -29.61 8.64 4.88
CA CYS A 59 -29.85 8.59 6.30
C CYS A 59 -30.91 7.55 6.63
N TYR A 60 -30.82 6.97 7.83
CA TYR A 60 -31.96 6.31 8.45
C TYR A 60 -32.88 7.37 9.02
N LEU A 61 -34.18 7.21 8.78
CA LEU A 61 -35.24 7.86 9.53
C LEU A 61 -35.49 7.00 10.75
N VAL A 62 -35.54 7.63 11.92
CA VAL A 62 -35.55 6.92 13.20
C VAL A 62 -36.53 7.52 14.19
N SER A 63 -37.08 6.64 15.02
CA SER A 63 -37.84 6.96 16.22
C SER A 63 -36.95 6.76 17.44
N ILE A 64 -36.72 7.83 18.20
CA ILE A 64 -35.93 7.78 19.44
C ILE A 64 -36.92 7.75 20.61
N PRO A 65 -36.77 6.81 21.58
CA PRO A 65 -37.67 6.72 22.72
C PRO A 65 -37.82 8.05 23.47
N GLU A 66 -39.07 8.49 23.61
CA GLU A 66 -39.49 9.74 24.28
C GLU A 66 -38.99 11.04 23.62
N VAL A 67 -38.50 11.00 22.38
CA VAL A 67 -38.28 12.21 21.56
C VAL A 67 -39.44 12.34 20.57
N LYS A 68 -40.13 13.48 20.58
CA LYS A 68 -41.29 13.68 19.70
C LYS A 68 -40.90 14.06 18.26
N GLY A 69 -41.34 13.23 17.33
CA GLY A 69 -41.25 13.46 15.88
C GLY A 69 -40.08 12.75 15.21
N GLU A 70 -40.10 12.72 13.89
CA GLU A 70 -39.10 12.03 13.08
C GLU A 70 -37.71 12.64 13.27
N CYS A 71 -36.75 11.79 13.60
CA CYS A 71 -35.32 12.11 13.61
C CYS A 71 -34.62 11.35 12.49
N TYR A 72 -33.41 11.76 12.13
CA TYR A 72 -32.60 11.09 11.13
C TYR A 72 -31.11 11.14 11.46
N ILE A 73 -30.38 10.13 10.98
CA ILE A 73 -28.94 9.98 11.19
C ILE A 73 -28.30 9.36 9.95
N ALA A 74 -27.08 9.80 9.61
CA ALA A 74 -26.32 9.20 8.52
C ALA A 74 -26.07 7.72 8.79
N LYS A 75 -26.29 6.84 7.79
CA LYS A 75 -26.23 5.38 7.99
C LYS A 75 -24.95 4.89 8.67
N LYS A 76 -23.79 5.39 8.22
CA LYS A 76 -22.47 5.06 8.77
C LYS A 76 -22.26 5.44 10.25
N CYS A 77 -23.13 6.27 10.81
CA CYS A 77 -23.05 6.75 12.18
C CYS A 77 -23.99 5.99 13.13
N PHE A 78 -24.72 4.99 12.62
CA PHE A 78 -25.71 4.23 13.37
C PHE A 78 -25.33 2.75 13.41
N ARG A 79 -25.30 2.17 14.61
CA ARG A 79 -25.02 0.74 14.79
C ARG A 79 -26.32 -0.01 14.99
N VAL A 80 -26.61 -0.96 14.12
CA VAL A 80 -27.79 -1.83 14.21
C VAL A 80 -27.46 -3.04 15.07
N GLU A 81 -28.21 -3.22 16.15
CA GLU A 81 -28.03 -4.30 17.13
C GLU A 81 -29.04 -5.43 16.87
N GLN A 82 -30.25 -5.07 16.47
CA GLN A 82 -31.30 -5.97 16.00
C GLN A 82 -31.68 -5.61 14.56
N GLY A 83 -31.49 -6.56 13.64
CA GLY A 83 -31.81 -6.36 12.23
C GLY A 83 -33.32 -6.39 11.96
N PRO A 84 -33.75 -5.89 10.80
CA PRO A 84 -35.14 -5.91 10.35
C PRO A 84 -35.53 -7.28 9.78
N ASP A 85 -36.83 -7.55 9.63
CA ASP A 85 -37.33 -8.69 8.85
C ASP A 85 -37.01 -8.53 7.35
N THR A 86 -37.02 -7.30 6.86
CA THR A 86 -36.69 -6.96 5.46
C THR A 86 -35.70 -5.79 5.44
N PRO A 87 -34.42 -6.05 5.13
CA PRO A 87 -33.42 -5.00 4.95
C PRO A 87 -33.74 -4.08 3.77
N PHE A 88 -33.30 -2.82 3.85
CA PHE A 88 -33.42 -1.90 2.71
C PHE A 88 -32.61 -2.39 1.50
N GLU A 89 -33.05 -2.06 0.29
CA GLU A 89 -32.31 -2.41 -0.94
C GLU A 89 -30.91 -1.81 -0.97
N SER A 90 -30.75 -0.60 -0.41
CA SER A 90 -29.44 0.05 -0.31
C SER A 90 -28.49 -0.61 0.71
N GLU A 91 -28.98 -1.55 1.52
CA GLU A 91 -28.18 -2.42 2.41
C GLU A 91 -27.86 -3.77 1.76
N ARG A 92 -28.48 -4.11 0.61
CA ARG A 92 -28.11 -5.29 -0.15
C ARG A 92 -26.80 -4.97 -0.87
N ALA A 93 -25.76 -5.75 -0.58
CA ALA A 93 -24.52 -5.68 -1.34
C ALA A 93 -24.85 -5.72 -2.84
N PRO A 94 -24.28 -4.82 -3.67
CA PRO A 94 -24.51 -4.88 -5.10
C PRO A 94 -24.13 -6.27 -5.58
N LEU A 95 -25.07 -6.96 -6.27
CA LEU A 95 -24.74 -8.12 -7.08
C LEU A 95 -23.59 -7.70 -8.00
N ARG A 96 -22.40 -8.26 -7.75
CA ARG A 96 -21.23 -8.10 -8.59
C ARG A 96 -21.64 -8.48 -10.01
N ARG A 97 -21.80 -7.49 -10.88
CA ARG A 97 -21.44 -7.69 -12.28
C ARG A 97 -19.94 -7.55 -12.29
N ASP A 98 -19.25 -8.66 -12.47
CA ASP A 98 -17.87 -8.70 -12.92
C ASP A 98 -17.84 -8.04 -14.30
N ILE A 99 -17.82 -6.72 -14.30
CA ILE A 99 -17.32 -5.94 -15.42
C ILE A 99 -15.88 -5.71 -15.02
N PRO A 100 -14.89 -6.38 -15.64
CA PRO A 100 -13.52 -5.91 -15.57
C PRO A 100 -13.57 -4.45 -16.01
N ARG A 101 -13.33 -3.52 -15.09
CA ARG A 101 -12.97 -2.17 -15.52
C ARG A 101 -11.65 -2.37 -16.26
N PRO A 102 -11.57 -2.03 -17.56
CA PRO A 102 -10.27 -1.91 -18.19
C PRO A 102 -9.45 -0.94 -17.34
N CYS A 103 -8.20 -1.30 -17.06
CA CYS A 103 -7.22 -0.33 -16.57
C CYS A 103 -7.38 0.95 -17.41
N PRO A 104 -7.51 2.14 -16.82
CA PRO A 104 -7.64 3.37 -17.57
C PRO A 104 -6.39 3.56 -18.44
N HIS A 105 -6.46 3.15 -19.71
CA HIS A 105 -5.53 3.62 -20.72
C HIS A 105 -5.90 5.08 -20.99
N GLY A 106 -5.11 5.99 -20.42
CA GLY A 106 -5.22 7.43 -20.70
C GLY A 106 -5.58 8.33 -19.52
N GLU A 107 -5.33 7.94 -18.26
CA GLU A 107 -5.30 8.96 -17.19
C GLU A 107 -4.12 9.92 -17.40
N ASP A 108 -4.36 11.19 -17.09
CA ASP A 108 -3.38 12.27 -17.14
C ASP A 108 -2.24 12.00 -16.14
N ARG A 109 -1.23 11.25 -16.60
CA ARG A 109 -0.02 10.88 -15.84
C ARG A 109 0.82 12.10 -15.39
N THR A 110 0.45 13.32 -15.78
CA THR A 110 1.09 14.55 -15.31
C THR A 110 0.57 15.03 -13.95
N ALA A 111 -0.55 14.49 -13.47
CA ALA A 111 -1.12 14.85 -12.18
C ALA A 111 -0.28 14.26 -11.03
N LEU A 112 0.67 15.03 -10.51
CA LEU A 112 1.31 14.81 -9.20
C LEU A 112 0.33 14.91 -8.00
N VAL A 113 -0.98 14.88 -8.25
CA VAL A 113 -1.96 14.82 -7.18
C VAL A 113 -1.76 13.47 -6.50
N ASN A 114 -1.54 13.48 -5.19
CA ASN A 114 -1.49 12.25 -4.40
C ASN A 114 -2.63 11.34 -4.86
N VAL A 115 -2.29 10.10 -5.23
CA VAL A 115 -3.28 9.08 -5.54
C VAL A 115 -4.31 9.12 -4.42
N VAL A 116 -5.58 9.38 -4.78
CA VAL A 116 -6.63 9.59 -3.78
C VAL A 116 -6.70 8.32 -2.95
N ARG A 117 -6.26 8.44 -1.71
CA ARG A 117 -6.26 7.36 -0.75
C ARG A 117 -7.67 6.76 -0.71
N ASN A 118 -7.78 5.49 -1.06
CA ASN A 118 -9.05 4.76 -1.11
C ASN A 118 -9.14 3.65 -0.05
N VAL A 119 -8.23 3.73 0.93
CA VAL A 119 -8.13 2.90 2.14
C VAL A 119 -8.08 3.83 3.37
N GLY A 120 -8.80 3.53 4.44
CA GLY A 120 -8.85 4.27 5.71
C GLY A 120 -7.61 4.06 6.61
N ASN A 121 -7.65 4.66 7.81
CA ASN A 121 -6.62 4.57 8.85
C ASN A 121 -6.93 3.47 9.91
N GLY A 122 -8.01 2.71 9.74
CA GLY A 122 -8.64 1.92 10.82
C GLY A 122 -8.51 0.42 10.59
N VAL A 123 -7.45 -0.19 11.10
CA VAL A 123 -6.97 -1.52 10.73
C VAL A 123 -8.03 -2.64 10.85
N ALA A 124 -8.83 -2.70 11.92
CA ALA A 124 -9.70 -3.86 12.16
C ALA A 124 -10.98 -3.91 11.31
N ASP A 125 -11.77 -2.81 11.28
CA ASP A 125 -13.00 -2.74 10.48
C ASP A 125 -12.67 -2.75 8.97
N GLU A 126 -11.52 -2.18 8.61
CA GLU A 126 -11.04 -2.12 7.24
C GLU A 126 -10.50 -3.46 6.74
N VAL A 127 -9.78 -4.23 7.56
CA VAL A 127 -9.36 -5.60 7.18
C VAL A 127 -10.56 -6.47 6.82
N LEU A 128 -11.66 -6.38 7.58
CA LEU A 128 -12.89 -7.11 7.27
C LEU A 128 -13.52 -6.63 5.95
N GLU A 129 -13.53 -5.32 5.69
CA GLU A 129 -14.00 -4.77 4.42
C GLU A 129 -13.11 -5.16 3.23
N LEU A 130 -11.79 -5.22 3.41
CA LEU A 130 -10.82 -5.65 2.40
C LEU A 130 -10.97 -7.15 2.10
N ARG A 131 -11.08 -7.99 3.12
CA ARG A 131 -11.40 -9.42 2.98
C ARG A 131 -12.74 -9.63 2.26
N ALA A 132 -13.77 -8.87 2.62
CA ALA A 132 -15.07 -8.91 1.93
C ALA A 132 -14.99 -8.45 0.46
N GLN A 133 -14.03 -7.59 0.12
CA GLN A 133 -13.72 -7.19 -1.25
C GLN A 133 -12.89 -8.24 -2.02
N GLY A 134 -12.41 -9.29 -1.34
CA GLY A 134 -11.54 -10.32 -1.91
C GLY A 134 -10.08 -9.88 -2.05
N LEU A 135 -9.67 -8.86 -1.28
CA LEU A 135 -8.28 -8.42 -1.20
C LEU A 135 -7.52 -9.25 -0.18
N GLU A 136 -6.26 -9.49 -0.48
CA GLU A 136 -5.36 -10.26 0.37
C GLU A 136 -5.02 -9.48 1.64
N VAL A 137 -5.16 -10.16 2.77
CA VAL A 137 -4.76 -9.64 4.07
C VAL A 137 -3.86 -10.70 4.66
N ASP A 138 -2.58 -10.36 4.77
CA ASP A 138 -1.63 -11.20 5.47
C ASP A 138 -1.72 -10.87 6.97
N ASP A 139 -2.23 -11.84 7.71
CA ASP A 139 -2.52 -11.80 9.13
C ASP A 139 -2.00 -13.12 9.72
N ASP A 140 -0.73 -13.38 9.45
CA ASP A 140 0.09 -14.53 9.81
C ASP A 140 0.34 -14.70 11.32
N ASN A 141 -0.48 -14.10 12.18
CA ASN A 141 -0.29 -14.05 13.63
C ASN A 141 -1.30 -14.88 14.43
N GLU A 142 -2.16 -15.69 13.81
CA GLU A 142 -2.82 -16.77 14.56
C GLU A 142 -1.71 -17.75 15.00
N PRO A 143 -1.52 -18.01 16.32
CA PRO A 143 -0.65 -19.09 16.72
C PRO A 143 -1.12 -20.36 16.01
N LEU A 144 -0.18 -21.13 15.44
CA LEU A 144 -0.48 -22.48 14.94
C LEU A 144 -1.34 -23.18 15.99
N ASP A 145 -2.54 -23.64 15.60
CA ASP A 145 -3.39 -24.44 16.47
C ASP A 145 -2.67 -25.77 16.73
N GLU A 146 -1.85 -25.81 17.77
CA GLU A 146 -1.18 -27.01 18.25
C GLU A 146 -2.17 -28.08 18.73
N GLY A 147 -3.49 -27.78 18.75
CA GLY A 147 -4.57 -28.64 19.20
C GLY A 147 -5.49 -29.20 18.11
N ALA A 148 -5.35 -28.81 16.84
CA ALA A 148 -6.14 -29.40 15.75
C ALA A 148 -5.62 -30.82 15.46
N GLY A 149 -6.44 -31.83 15.77
CA GLY A 149 -6.16 -33.23 15.43
C GLY A 149 -5.76 -33.37 13.96
N ALA A 150 -4.76 -34.22 13.71
CA ALA A 150 -4.07 -34.35 12.43
C ALA A 150 -5.04 -34.31 11.23
N PRO A 151 -4.73 -33.53 10.18
CA PRO A 151 -5.51 -33.56 8.96
C PRO A 151 -5.59 -34.99 8.41
N PRO A 152 -6.70 -35.38 7.75
CA PRO A 152 -6.79 -36.69 7.11
C PRO A 152 -5.60 -36.85 6.14
N PRO A 153 -4.97 -38.04 6.08
CA PRO A 153 -3.73 -38.23 5.33
C PRO A 153 -3.93 -37.81 3.88
N LEU A 154 -3.21 -36.77 3.46
CA LEU A 154 -2.94 -36.55 2.05
C LEU A 154 -2.24 -37.80 1.52
N GLU A 155 -2.62 -38.28 0.33
CA GLU A 155 -1.93 -39.40 -0.31
C GLU A 155 -0.42 -39.12 -0.34
N TYR A 156 0.28 -39.94 0.44
CA TYR A 156 1.63 -39.70 0.92
C TYR A 156 2.65 -40.00 -0.18
N ASN A 157 3.25 -38.95 -0.75
CA ASN A 157 4.51 -39.05 -1.49
C ASN A 157 5.68 -38.77 -0.54
N GLY A 158 5.90 -39.66 0.44
CA GLY A 158 7.09 -39.70 1.28
C GLY A 158 7.16 -38.65 2.42
N PRO A 159 7.95 -38.90 3.48
CA PRO A 159 8.08 -37.98 4.60
C PRO A 159 9.15 -36.95 4.25
N HIS A 160 8.76 -35.68 4.11
CA HIS A 160 9.71 -34.60 4.33
C HIS A 160 10.01 -34.55 5.83
N ASN A 161 11.05 -35.27 6.26
CA ASN A 161 11.56 -35.16 7.63
C ASN A 161 12.18 -33.77 7.80
N PHE A 162 11.49 -32.86 8.48
CA PHE A 162 12.11 -31.67 9.02
C PHE A 162 12.98 -32.07 10.22
N THR A 163 14.26 -32.29 9.98
CA THR A 163 15.26 -32.45 11.04
C THR A 163 15.77 -31.07 11.43
N VAL A 164 15.60 -30.68 12.68
CA VAL A 164 16.35 -29.55 13.25
C VAL A 164 17.82 -29.97 13.29
N PRO A 165 18.71 -29.32 12.51
CA PRO A 165 20.11 -29.70 12.51
C PRO A 165 20.71 -29.45 13.89
N THR A 166 21.35 -30.44 14.50
CA THR A 166 22.09 -30.27 15.76
C THR A 166 23.43 -29.55 15.54
N HIS A 167 23.91 -29.56 14.29
CA HIS A 167 25.10 -28.86 13.81
C HIS A 167 24.74 -28.16 12.50
N CYS A 168 25.41 -27.06 12.16
CA CYS A 168 25.17 -26.36 10.90
C CYS A 168 25.53 -27.28 9.72
N PRO A 169 24.59 -27.64 8.82
CA PRO A 169 24.86 -28.54 7.68
C PRO A 169 26.01 -28.04 6.79
N ARG A 170 26.22 -26.72 6.75
CA ARG A 170 27.30 -26.08 5.99
C ARG A 170 28.68 -26.32 6.60
N HIS A 171 28.75 -26.37 7.92
CA HIS A 171 29.98 -26.72 8.65
C HIS A 171 30.31 -28.21 8.47
N GLU A 172 29.29 -29.08 8.41
CA GLU A 172 29.46 -30.50 8.07
C GLU A 172 29.98 -30.68 6.63
N CYS A 173 29.62 -29.78 5.72
CA CYS A 173 30.15 -29.73 4.35
C CYS A 173 31.51 -29.02 4.22
N ASN A 174 32.19 -28.67 5.33
CA ASN A 174 33.45 -27.91 5.33
C ASN A 174 33.40 -26.61 4.51
N MET A 175 32.23 -25.97 4.41
CA MET A 175 32.16 -24.66 3.79
C MET A 175 32.85 -23.66 4.72
N ILE A 176 33.53 -22.66 4.15
CA ILE A 176 34.32 -21.67 4.88
C ILE A 176 33.49 -20.40 5.06
N ASP A 177 33.61 -19.77 6.22
CA ASP A 177 33.05 -18.45 6.52
C ASP A 177 33.75 -17.37 5.66
N GLU A 178 33.24 -17.21 4.43
CA GLU A 178 33.69 -16.18 3.50
C GLU A 178 32.87 -14.91 3.68
N ARG A 179 33.57 -13.77 3.73
CA ARG A 179 32.93 -12.46 3.64
C ARG A 179 32.32 -12.27 2.25
N GLY A 180 31.21 -11.54 2.24
CA GLY A 180 30.61 -11.07 1.00
C GLY A 180 31.60 -10.24 0.18
N LYS A 181 31.49 -10.32 -1.15
CA LYS A 181 32.42 -9.66 -2.08
C LYS A 181 31.76 -9.38 -3.42
N TRP A 182 32.15 -8.27 -4.03
CA TRP A 182 31.79 -7.99 -5.42
C TRP A 182 32.63 -8.85 -6.37
N VAL A 183 32.01 -9.33 -7.44
CA VAL A 183 32.65 -10.27 -8.38
C VAL A 183 33.78 -9.58 -9.17
N SER A 184 33.56 -8.34 -9.58
CA SER A 184 34.45 -7.62 -10.50
C SER A 184 35.36 -6.60 -9.82
N HIS A 185 35.21 -6.38 -8.51
CA HIS A 185 35.92 -5.32 -7.79
C HIS A 185 36.40 -5.80 -6.42
N CYS A 186 37.66 -5.53 -6.11
CA CYS A 186 38.18 -5.78 -4.76
C CYS A 186 37.82 -4.63 -3.81
N TRP A 187 37.85 -4.90 -2.50
CA TRP A 187 37.48 -3.90 -1.49
C TRP A 187 38.36 -2.63 -1.52
N ASP A 188 39.64 -2.75 -1.88
CA ASP A 188 40.54 -1.59 -1.99
C ASP A 188 40.16 -0.70 -3.19
N GLU A 189 39.74 -1.29 -4.31
CA GLU A 189 39.23 -0.56 -5.47
C GLU A 189 37.94 0.17 -5.10
N ILE A 190 36.99 -0.54 -4.47
CA ILE A 190 35.71 0.02 -4.01
C ILE A 190 35.95 1.18 -3.03
N ALA A 191 36.90 1.05 -2.10
CA ALA A 191 37.24 2.10 -1.14
C ALA A 191 37.79 3.37 -1.81
N SER A 192 38.31 3.26 -3.04
CA SER A 192 38.81 4.40 -3.82
C SER A 192 37.76 5.03 -4.75
N MET A 193 36.60 4.39 -4.93
CA MET A 193 35.53 4.89 -5.78
C MET A 193 34.81 6.08 -5.15
N SER A 194 34.41 7.02 -5.98
CA SER A 194 33.45 8.06 -5.60
C SER A 194 32.06 7.46 -5.33
N GLU A 195 31.22 8.18 -4.59
CA GLU A 195 29.84 7.77 -4.32
C GLU A 195 29.03 7.54 -5.59
N PHE A 196 29.33 8.29 -6.66
CA PHE A 196 28.69 8.12 -7.94
C PHE A 196 29.15 6.85 -8.67
N GLU A 197 30.43 6.50 -8.57
CA GLU A 197 30.95 5.24 -9.12
C GLU A 197 30.38 4.02 -8.36
N LEU A 198 30.31 4.10 -7.03
CA LEU A 198 29.66 3.08 -6.20
C LEU A 198 28.19 2.90 -6.57
N PHE A 199 27.47 4.00 -6.76
CA PHE A 199 26.09 3.95 -7.21
C PHE A 199 25.98 3.25 -8.58
N ARG A 200 26.80 3.65 -9.56
CA ARG A 200 26.77 3.05 -10.91
C ARG A 200 27.14 1.57 -10.91
N MET A 201 28.04 1.15 -10.03
CA MET A 201 28.41 -0.26 -9.85
C MET A 201 27.21 -1.11 -9.40
N ALA A 202 26.37 -0.58 -8.50
CA ALA A 202 25.17 -1.27 -8.00
C ALA A 202 23.91 -1.03 -8.85
N PHE A 203 23.96 -0.13 -9.83
CA PHE A 203 22.80 0.33 -10.59
C PHE A 203 22.73 -0.31 -11.98
N LEU A 204 21.51 -0.53 -12.46
CA LEU A 204 21.20 -1.15 -13.75
C LEU A 204 21.44 -0.22 -14.96
N GLU A 205 22.63 0.34 -15.10
CA GLU A 205 22.90 1.36 -16.12
C GLU A 205 22.64 0.86 -17.55
N ASP A 206 22.99 -0.38 -17.87
CA ASP A 206 22.80 -0.93 -19.21
C ASP A 206 21.31 -1.14 -19.51
N PHE A 207 20.53 -1.66 -18.57
CA PHE A 207 19.07 -1.72 -18.70
C PHE A 207 18.44 -0.32 -18.88
N MET A 208 19.00 0.69 -18.23
CA MET A 208 18.51 2.06 -18.37
C MET A 208 18.75 2.60 -19.78
N LYS A 209 19.93 2.33 -20.35
CA LYS A 209 20.29 2.74 -21.72
C LYS A 209 19.49 1.99 -22.77
N ASP A 210 19.29 0.69 -22.57
CA ASP A 210 18.75 -0.20 -23.61
C ASP A 210 17.23 -0.29 -23.59
N VAL A 211 16.61 -0.09 -22.42
CA VAL A 211 15.15 -0.25 -22.24
C VAL A 211 14.51 1.04 -21.75
N ILE A 212 14.86 1.52 -20.55
CA ILE A 212 14.08 2.59 -19.91
C ILE A 212 14.14 3.88 -20.72
N ILE A 213 15.34 4.34 -21.11
CA ILE A 213 15.50 5.59 -21.86
C ILE A 213 14.81 5.54 -23.22
N PRO A 214 15.02 4.52 -24.07
CA PRO A 214 14.32 4.41 -25.35
C PRO A 214 12.79 4.39 -25.21
N ARG A 215 12.25 3.56 -24.31
CA ARG A 215 10.79 3.45 -24.11
C ARG A 215 10.16 4.70 -23.50
N THR A 216 10.93 5.41 -22.66
CA THR A 216 10.52 6.73 -22.15
C THR A 216 10.52 7.78 -23.26
N ASN A 217 11.51 7.76 -24.14
CA ASN A 217 11.64 8.70 -25.27
C ASN A 217 10.50 8.60 -26.29
N ASP A 218 9.90 7.42 -26.47
CA ASP A 218 8.69 7.24 -27.29
C ASP A 218 7.52 8.15 -26.85
N ASN A 219 7.55 8.62 -25.60
CA ASN A 219 6.50 9.43 -24.98
C ASN A 219 6.94 10.88 -24.67
N LEU A 220 8.11 11.30 -25.15
CA LEU A 220 8.66 12.64 -24.90
C LEU A 220 8.77 13.46 -26.19
N GLY A 221 8.49 14.77 -26.09
CA GLY A 221 8.72 15.71 -27.20
C GLY A 221 10.20 16.02 -27.43
N SER A 222 11.04 15.86 -26.41
CA SER A 222 12.49 16.03 -26.47
C SER A 222 13.22 14.82 -25.86
N PRO A 223 14.22 14.24 -26.57
CA PRO A 223 14.91 13.04 -26.11
C PRO A 223 15.59 13.23 -24.75
N LEU A 224 15.30 12.29 -23.85
CA LEU A 224 16.00 12.06 -22.59
C LEU A 224 17.33 11.34 -22.87
N MET A 225 18.40 11.89 -22.31
CA MET A 225 19.74 11.31 -22.35
C MET A 225 20.11 10.76 -20.97
N LEU A 226 21.04 9.80 -20.90
CA LEU A 226 21.47 9.18 -19.64
C LEU A 226 21.90 10.20 -18.57
N GLY A 227 22.66 11.23 -18.95
CA GLY A 227 23.06 12.30 -18.02
C GLY A 227 21.89 13.13 -17.49
N GLU A 228 20.85 13.35 -18.30
CA GLU A 228 19.63 14.03 -17.86
C GLU A 228 18.77 13.11 -16.98
N PHE A 229 18.71 11.81 -17.29
CA PHE A 229 18.07 10.80 -16.45
C PHE A 229 18.71 10.76 -15.06
N TYR A 230 20.04 10.82 -14.95
CA TYR A 230 20.71 10.93 -13.64
C TYR A 230 20.35 12.20 -12.88
N LYS A 231 20.15 13.34 -13.56
CA LYS A 231 19.65 14.55 -12.88
C LYS A 231 18.25 14.36 -12.35
N TRP A 232 17.35 13.74 -13.14
CA TRP A 232 16.00 13.41 -12.70
C TRP A 232 16.02 12.45 -11.50
N LEU A 233 16.85 11.40 -11.54
CA LEU A 233 17.00 10.44 -10.44
C LEU A 233 17.58 11.11 -9.19
N GLY A 234 18.62 11.94 -9.37
CA GLY A 234 19.25 12.72 -8.31
C GLY A 234 18.26 13.67 -7.62
N CYS A 235 17.34 14.30 -8.37
CA CYS A 235 16.25 15.07 -7.78
C CYS A 235 15.39 14.20 -6.83
N ASN A 236 15.04 12.97 -7.22
CA ASN A 236 14.23 12.08 -6.37
C ASN A 236 15.00 11.64 -5.11
N PHE A 237 16.27 11.27 -5.23
CA PHE A 237 17.12 10.90 -4.08
C PHE A 237 17.30 12.08 -3.14
N PHE A 238 17.60 13.25 -3.68
CA PHE A 238 17.78 14.46 -2.86
C PHE A 238 16.50 14.82 -2.11
N MET A 239 15.33 14.74 -2.74
CA MET A 239 14.05 14.96 -2.06
C MET A 239 13.80 13.94 -0.94
N ALA A 240 14.20 12.67 -1.15
CA ALA A 240 14.02 11.60 -0.16
C ALA A 240 14.84 11.82 1.13
N CYS A 241 15.92 12.61 1.09
CA CYS A 241 16.68 12.99 2.28
C CYS A 241 15.92 13.94 3.22
N PHE A 242 14.73 14.45 2.83
CA PHE A 242 13.97 15.40 3.62
C PHE A 242 12.54 14.90 3.85
N GLN A 243 12.14 14.86 5.11
CA GLN A 243 10.78 14.49 5.51
C GLN A 243 9.87 15.72 5.66
N GLY A 244 8.56 15.52 5.53
CA GLY A 244 7.57 16.56 5.85
C GLY A 244 7.29 17.59 4.75
N ILE A 245 7.76 17.37 3.51
CA ILE A 245 7.46 18.24 2.37
C ILE A 245 6.48 17.52 1.44
N PRO A 246 5.16 17.78 1.57
CA PRO A 246 4.15 16.99 0.87
C PRO A 246 4.02 17.36 -0.62
N ASP A 247 4.25 18.63 -0.98
CA ASP A 247 4.12 19.10 -2.35
C ASP A 247 5.48 19.20 -3.03
N ARG A 248 5.68 18.40 -4.09
CA ARG A 248 6.92 18.42 -4.88
C ARG A 248 7.18 19.77 -5.55
N LYS A 249 6.15 20.59 -5.81
CA LYS A 249 6.30 21.94 -6.38
C LYS A 249 7.16 22.85 -5.51
N CYS A 250 7.18 22.63 -4.20
CA CYS A 250 7.98 23.41 -3.26
C CYS A 250 9.48 23.42 -3.61
N TRP A 251 9.99 22.33 -4.20
CA TRP A 251 11.39 22.20 -4.60
C TRP A 251 11.77 23.04 -5.82
N TRP A 252 10.78 23.55 -6.55
CA TRP A 252 10.97 24.44 -7.70
C TRP A 252 10.37 25.84 -7.48
N SER A 253 9.96 26.14 -6.24
CA SER A 253 9.42 27.45 -5.87
C SER A 253 10.42 28.57 -6.16
N LYS A 254 9.92 29.72 -6.59
CA LYS A 254 10.75 30.94 -6.76
C LYS A 254 10.79 31.79 -5.49
N GLU A 255 10.02 31.42 -4.47
CA GLU A 255 10.03 32.11 -3.18
C GLU A 255 11.36 31.89 -2.46
N GLU A 256 11.72 32.86 -1.62
CA GLU A 256 12.89 32.74 -0.75
C GLU A 256 12.78 31.51 0.16
N ILE A 257 13.92 30.92 0.50
CA ILE A 257 13.96 29.77 1.40
C ILE A 257 13.59 30.25 2.79
N SER A 258 12.57 29.61 3.38
CA SER A 258 12.11 29.88 4.73
C SER A 258 12.47 28.69 5.63
N PRO A 259 12.96 28.93 6.85
CA PRO A 259 13.17 27.85 7.82
C PRO A 259 11.85 27.25 8.35
N TYR A 260 10.71 27.88 8.06
CA TYR A 260 9.40 27.49 8.58
C TYR A 260 8.43 26.96 7.52
N SER A 261 8.76 27.10 6.23
CA SER A 261 7.82 26.78 5.14
C SER A 261 8.51 26.43 3.83
N GLY A 262 7.91 25.48 3.10
CA GLY A 262 8.39 25.07 1.78
C GLY A 262 9.59 24.13 1.85
N ALA A 263 10.22 23.90 0.70
CA ALA A 263 11.42 23.07 0.63
C ALA A 263 12.64 23.88 1.13
N PRO A 264 13.60 23.25 1.83
CA PRO A 264 14.82 23.91 2.30
C PRO A 264 15.81 24.22 1.17
N PHE A 265 15.63 23.62 -0.01
CA PHE A 265 16.49 23.80 -1.18
C PHE A 265 15.69 23.98 -2.46
N ARG A 266 16.37 24.39 -3.53
CA ARG A 266 15.80 24.60 -4.86
C ARG A 266 16.49 23.71 -5.89
N LEU A 267 15.69 23.01 -6.69
CA LEU A 267 16.15 22.09 -7.74
C LEU A 267 16.16 22.74 -9.13
N ASN A 268 15.87 24.04 -9.22
CA ASN A 268 15.82 24.80 -10.48
C ASN A 268 17.12 24.73 -11.29
N ASN A 269 18.27 24.62 -10.61
CA ASN A 269 19.58 24.52 -11.26
C ASN A 269 19.87 23.11 -11.80
N ALA A 270 19.20 22.08 -11.27
CA ALA A 270 19.36 20.71 -11.74
C ALA A 270 18.49 20.44 -12.98
N MET A 271 17.22 20.82 -12.92
CA MET A 271 16.23 20.59 -13.98
C MET A 271 15.05 21.56 -13.82
N SER A 272 14.34 21.89 -14.89
CA SER A 272 13.08 22.65 -14.78
C SER A 272 11.94 21.77 -14.23
N PHE A 273 10.99 22.37 -13.51
CA PHE A 273 9.85 21.61 -12.98
C PHE A 273 9.03 20.95 -14.10
N THR A 274 8.81 21.66 -15.20
CA THR A 274 8.12 21.13 -16.38
C THR A 274 8.82 19.89 -16.92
N ARG A 275 10.14 19.94 -17.11
CA ARG A 275 10.90 18.79 -17.62
C ARG A 275 10.86 17.60 -16.65
N TYR A 276 10.94 17.87 -15.35
CA TYR A 276 10.78 16.84 -14.32
C TYR A 276 9.42 16.13 -14.43
N LEU A 277 8.33 16.88 -14.65
CA LEU A 277 7.00 16.33 -14.85
C LEU A 277 6.89 15.51 -16.14
N GLU A 278 7.41 16.02 -17.25
CA GLU A 278 7.42 15.32 -18.54
C GLU A 278 8.10 13.96 -18.41
N ILE A 279 9.30 13.91 -17.84
CA ILE A 279 10.05 12.66 -17.63
C ILE A 279 9.24 11.73 -16.72
N THR A 280 8.75 12.23 -15.58
CA THR A 280 7.99 11.42 -14.61
C THR A 280 6.76 10.75 -15.25
N ALA A 281 6.03 11.47 -16.09
CA ALA A 281 4.84 10.95 -16.77
C ALA A 281 5.18 9.97 -17.93
N ALA A 282 6.33 10.18 -18.57
CA ALA A 282 6.77 9.40 -19.72
C ALA A 282 7.47 8.09 -19.36
N LEU A 283 7.95 7.92 -18.12
CA LEU A 283 8.73 6.74 -17.70
C LEU A 283 8.04 5.42 -18.03
N ARG A 284 8.81 4.49 -18.62
CA ARG A 284 8.41 3.10 -18.90
C ARG A 284 9.54 2.17 -18.45
N PHE A 285 9.20 1.08 -17.76
CA PHE A 285 10.19 0.13 -17.22
C PHE A 285 10.22 -1.20 -17.96
N THR A 286 9.54 -1.28 -19.11
CA THR A 286 9.54 -2.47 -19.95
C THR A 286 9.35 -2.10 -21.43
N ASP A 287 10.01 -2.87 -22.29
CA ASP A 287 9.81 -2.94 -23.74
C ASP A 287 9.02 -4.19 -24.16
N VAL A 288 8.71 -5.07 -23.21
CA VAL A 288 7.94 -6.30 -23.42
C VAL A 288 6.48 -5.94 -23.56
N ARG A 289 5.77 -6.67 -24.42
CA ARG A 289 4.33 -6.51 -24.58
C ARG A 289 3.58 -7.12 -23.40
N THR A 290 2.52 -6.46 -22.97
CA THR A 290 1.64 -6.93 -21.90
C THR A 290 1.05 -8.30 -22.21
N PRO A 291 1.27 -9.31 -21.34
CA PRO A 291 0.59 -10.59 -21.40
C PRO A 291 -0.93 -10.40 -21.27
N THR A 292 -1.70 -11.19 -22.03
CA THR A 292 -3.17 -11.16 -21.98
C THR A 292 -3.71 -12.57 -21.86
N VAL A 293 -4.76 -12.76 -21.07
CA VAL A 293 -5.42 -14.06 -20.86
C VAL A 293 -5.78 -14.73 -22.19
N GLU A 294 -6.32 -13.97 -23.16
CA GLU A 294 -6.73 -14.50 -24.48
C GLU A 294 -5.59 -15.14 -25.28
N ARG A 295 -4.35 -14.74 -25.01
CA ARG A 295 -3.21 -15.07 -25.86
C ARG A 295 -2.16 -15.90 -25.14
N ASP A 296 -1.80 -15.51 -23.93
CA ASP A 296 -0.73 -16.14 -23.16
C ASP A 296 -1.29 -17.01 -22.02
N GLY A 297 -2.61 -16.96 -21.78
CA GLY A 297 -3.29 -17.76 -20.76
C GLY A 297 -3.21 -17.19 -19.34
N TYR A 298 -2.61 -16.02 -19.15
CA TYR A 298 -2.50 -15.35 -17.87
C TYR A 298 -2.51 -13.83 -17.98
N GLU A 299 -2.77 -13.18 -16.84
CA GLU A 299 -2.62 -11.74 -16.66
C GLU A 299 -1.44 -11.49 -15.71
N ASP A 300 -0.45 -10.73 -16.17
CA ASP A 300 0.66 -10.28 -15.33
C ASP A 300 0.34 -8.89 -14.77
N ARG A 301 -0.05 -8.84 -13.49
CA ARG A 301 -0.39 -7.58 -12.83
C ARG A 301 0.85 -6.67 -12.65
N PHE A 302 2.04 -7.25 -12.55
CA PHE A 302 3.30 -6.52 -12.34
C PHE A 302 4.04 -6.22 -13.64
N HIS A 303 3.44 -6.52 -14.79
CA HIS A 303 4.07 -6.43 -16.11
C HIS A 303 4.90 -5.16 -16.36
N GLU A 304 4.37 -4.00 -15.95
CA GLU A 304 5.01 -2.70 -16.16
C GLU A 304 6.39 -2.59 -15.50
N VAL A 305 6.66 -3.36 -14.42
CA VAL A 305 7.92 -3.32 -13.65
C VAL A 305 8.65 -4.67 -13.59
N HIS A 306 7.99 -5.77 -13.97
CA HIS A 306 8.51 -7.13 -13.84
C HIS A 306 9.90 -7.29 -14.47
N LYS A 307 10.07 -6.87 -15.73
CA LYS A 307 11.36 -6.94 -16.42
C LYS A 307 12.47 -6.20 -15.67
N MET A 308 12.18 -5.02 -15.13
CA MET A 308 13.15 -4.25 -14.34
C MET A 308 13.55 -4.98 -13.06
N ILE A 309 12.59 -5.62 -12.39
CA ILE A 309 12.84 -6.40 -11.17
C ILE A 309 13.72 -7.62 -11.50
N ASP A 310 13.43 -8.34 -12.59
CA ASP A 310 14.23 -9.47 -13.03
C ASP A 310 15.67 -9.05 -13.34
N GLU A 311 15.84 -7.97 -14.09
CA GLU A 311 17.17 -7.44 -14.41
C GLU A 311 17.90 -6.95 -13.15
N PHE A 312 17.20 -6.37 -12.18
CA PHE A 312 17.78 -6.02 -10.88
C PHE A 312 18.29 -7.24 -10.13
N ASN A 313 17.46 -8.27 -10.01
CA ASN A 313 17.82 -9.51 -9.34
C ASN A 313 18.97 -10.21 -10.05
N ASN A 314 18.97 -10.23 -11.38
CA ASN A 314 20.06 -10.76 -12.19
C ASN A 314 21.34 -9.97 -11.93
N HIS A 315 21.30 -8.64 -11.96
CA HIS A 315 22.48 -7.80 -11.69
C HIS A 315 23.07 -8.07 -10.31
N CYS A 316 22.25 -8.08 -9.27
CA CYS A 316 22.69 -8.40 -7.91
C CYS A 316 23.32 -9.81 -7.84
N THR A 317 22.67 -10.82 -8.42
CA THR A 317 23.16 -12.21 -8.44
C THR A 317 24.51 -12.34 -9.14
N HIS A 318 24.72 -11.62 -10.24
CA HIS A 318 25.96 -11.69 -11.01
C HIS A 318 27.07 -10.81 -10.44
N SER A 319 26.73 -9.75 -9.70
CA SER A 319 27.69 -8.74 -9.27
C SER A 319 28.18 -8.96 -7.84
N TYR A 320 27.43 -9.66 -7.00
CA TYR A 320 27.73 -9.82 -5.59
C TYR A 320 27.62 -11.27 -5.12
N HIS A 321 28.68 -11.76 -4.48
CA HIS A 321 28.66 -13.01 -3.74
C HIS A 321 28.36 -12.70 -2.27
N PRO A 322 27.24 -13.20 -1.71
CA PRO A 322 26.91 -12.98 -0.31
C PRO A 322 27.86 -13.73 0.62
N SER A 323 27.93 -13.27 1.86
CA SER A 323 28.65 -13.94 2.92
C SER A 323 27.98 -15.26 3.36
N TRP A 324 28.59 -15.86 4.38
CA TRP A 324 28.11 -17.03 5.08
C TRP A 324 26.70 -16.89 5.69
N LEU A 325 26.32 -15.70 6.14
CA LEU A 325 25.03 -15.45 6.77
C LEU A 325 24.14 -14.69 5.80
N ASN A 326 22.90 -15.16 5.62
CA ASN A 326 21.89 -14.47 4.85
C ASN A 326 20.61 -14.41 5.65
N CYS A 327 19.93 -13.28 5.60
CA CYS A 327 18.66 -13.03 6.28
C CYS A 327 17.57 -12.95 5.21
N LEU A 328 16.51 -13.75 5.38
CA LEU A 328 15.30 -13.67 4.59
C LEU A 328 14.23 -12.99 5.44
N ASP A 329 13.60 -11.96 4.90
CA ASP A 329 12.57 -11.17 5.59
C ASP A 329 11.67 -10.46 4.57
N GLU A 330 10.48 -10.05 5.02
CA GLU A 330 9.48 -9.37 4.21
C GLU A 330 9.50 -7.85 4.42
N TRP A 331 9.56 -7.13 3.30
CA TRP A 331 9.47 -5.67 3.26
C TRP A 331 8.15 -5.21 2.61
N ILE A 332 7.58 -4.11 3.13
CA ILE A 332 6.39 -3.48 2.55
C ILE A 332 6.76 -2.18 1.83
N SER A 333 6.46 -2.14 0.53
CA SER A 333 6.38 -0.88 -0.22
C SER A 333 4.99 -0.29 -0.04
N SER A 334 4.87 0.86 0.62
CA SER A 334 3.56 1.44 0.94
C SER A 334 2.84 1.96 -0.29
N TRP A 335 1.59 1.52 -0.49
CA TRP A 335 0.68 2.01 -1.52
C TRP A 335 -0.68 2.32 -0.91
N LEU A 336 -1.24 3.49 -1.24
CA LEU A 336 -2.54 3.93 -0.69
C LEU A 336 -3.71 3.75 -1.67
N ASN A 337 -3.47 2.97 -2.72
CA ASN A 337 -4.47 2.64 -3.73
C ASN A 337 -4.64 1.13 -3.83
N LYS A 338 -5.80 0.64 -3.43
CA LYS A 338 -6.14 -0.79 -3.47
C LYS A 338 -6.21 -1.41 -4.86
N PHE A 339 -6.17 -0.60 -5.91
CA PHE A 339 -6.13 -1.06 -7.30
C PHE A 339 -4.69 -1.21 -7.82
N CYS A 340 -3.67 -0.94 -7.00
CA CYS A 340 -2.29 -1.24 -7.36
C CYS A 340 -2.10 -2.75 -7.49
N PRO A 341 -1.32 -3.21 -8.49
CA PRO A 341 -0.88 -4.60 -8.58
C PRO A 341 -0.25 -5.09 -7.29
N GLY A 342 -0.68 -6.25 -6.80
CA GLY A 342 -0.15 -6.85 -5.57
C GLY A 342 -0.51 -6.13 -4.29
N PHE A 343 -1.56 -5.29 -4.30
CA PHE A 343 -2.01 -4.63 -3.09
C PHE A 343 -2.47 -5.66 -2.05
N MET A 344 -1.92 -5.53 -0.85
CA MET A 344 -2.28 -6.31 0.32
C MET A 344 -2.27 -5.44 1.59
N CYS A 345 -2.91 -5.97 2.63
CA CYS A 345 -2.87 -5.40 3.96
C CYS A 345 -2.04 -6.28 4.91
N VAL A 346 -1.05 -5.69 5.57
CA VAL A 346 -0.22 -6.33 6.60
C VAL A 346 -0.35 -5.53 7.91
N PRO A 347 -1.36 -5.84 8.75
CA PRO A 347 -1.78 -5.03 9.90
C PRO A 347 -0.67 -4.65 10.89
N CYS A 348 0.33 -5.51 11.04
CA CYS A 348 1.39 -5.36 12.04
C CYS A 348 2.57 -4.50 11.57
N LYS A 349 2.63 -4.12 10.28
CA LYS A 349 3.69 -3.25 9.75
C LYS A 349 3.33 -1.77 9.99
N PRO A 350 4.32 -0.87 10.18
CA PRO A 350 4.05 0.57 10.43
C PRO A 350 3.22 1.24 9.34
N HIS A 351 3.32 0.72 8.12
CA HIS A 351 2.52 1.11 6.97
C HIS A 351 1.82 -0.14 6.43
N PRO A 352 0.60 -0.43 6.90
CA PRO A 352 -0.03 -1.74 6.73
C PRO A 352 -0.64 -1.95 5.35
N PHE A 353 -0.49 -1.02 4.39
CA PHE A 353 -1.09 -1.10 3.07
C PHE A 353 -0.03 -0.92 2.01
N GLY A 354 0.04 -1.85 1.06
CA GLY A 354 1.10 -1.80 0.07
C GLY A 354 1.30 -3.09 -0.70
N ASN A 355 2.49 -3.22 -1.24
CA ASN A 355 2.97 -4.42 -1.89
C ASN A 355 4.04 -5.02 -1.00
N GLU A 356 3.96 -6.32 -0.75
CA GLU A 356 4.99 -7.06 -0.05
C GLU A 356 6.03 -7.60 -1.01
N TYR A 357 7.27 -7.56 -0.55
CA TYR A 357 8.43 -8.10 -1.23
C TYR A 357 9.15 -9.02 -0.26
N HIS A 358 9.45 -10.24 -0.71
CA HIS A 358 10.34 -11.14 0.01
C HIS A 358 11.76 -10.87 -0.44
N SER A 359 12.63 -10.56 0.50
CA SER A 359 14.01 -10.16 0.22
C SER A 359 14.98 -11.05 0.97
N ILE A 360 16.13 -11.29 0.34
CA ILE A 360 17.29 -11.91 0.98
C ILE A 360 18.41 -10.87 1.03
N ALA A 361 18.98 -10.66 2.20
CA ALA A 361 20.08 -9.73 2.43
C ALA A 361 21.27 -10.47 3.03
N ASP A 362 22.46 -10.01 2.68
CA ASP A 362 23.70 -10.45 3.31
C ASP A 362 23.70 -10.04 4.79
N GLY A 363 23.96 -11.00 5.67
CA GLY A 363 23.88 -10.86 7.12
C GLY A 363 25.22 -10.55 7.79
N ASP A 364 26.35 -10.63 7.06
CA ASP A 364 27.62 -10.20 7.63
C ASP A 364 27.62 -8.67 7.82
N ASP A 365 28.20 -8.25 8.95
CA ASP A 365 28.19 -6.88 9.52
C ASP A 365 26.86 -6.36 10.11
N VAL A 366 25.69 -6.94 9.82
CA VAL A 366 24.43 -6.57 10.52
C VAL A 366 24.40 -7.11 11.95
N SER A 367 25.05 -8.26 12.19
CA SER A 367 25.15 -8.90 13.50
C SER A 367 26.07 -8.18 14.51
N ARG A 368 26.88 -7.20 14.07
CA ARG A 368 27.73 -6.40 14.98
C ARG A 368 27.03 -5.19 15.61
N LEU A 369 25.81 -4.86 15.16
CA LEU A 369 25.01 -3.75 15.70
C LEU A 369 23.88 -4.19 16.65
N CYS A 370 23.56 -5.48 16.71
CA CYS A 370 22.56 -6.03 17.65
C CYS A 370 23.17 -6.64 18.93
N GLY A 371 24.44 -6.32 19.22
CA GLY A 371 25.15 -6.72 20.43
C GLY A 371 25.78 -5.53 21.15
N ALA A 372 24.96 -4.64 21.70
CA ALA A 372 25.31 -3.72 22.79
C ALA A 372 24.07 -3.39 23.62
#